data_AF-A0A7J4MAT2-F1
#
_entry.id   AF-A0A7J4MAT2-F1
#
_cell.length_a   1.000
_cell.length_b   1.000
_cell.length_c   1.000
_cell.angle_alpha   90.00
_cell.angle_beta   90.00
_cell.angle_gamma   90.00
#
_symmetry.space_group_name_H-M   'P 1'
#
loop_
_entity.id
_entity.type
_entity.pdbx_description
1 polymer ?
#
loop_
_entity_poly.entity_id
_entity_poly.type
_entity_poly.pdbx_seq_one_letter_code
_entity_poly.pdbx_strand_id
1 'polypeptide(L)'
;MADGGATSFIMLVTALLVAGSVSTFLIAEWGDVARSMEMERRAQAIDAETDVSLAGDPGNVRYSLTGQMQFYLMNSGTAVLDEGTMLVLVDGVQQTSNVTTTVLNGGDWSAGEVVQVQVADNTFTYTNNSEIVVTVVVSSEVVNNVRGTDTLDAEVRLVV
;
A
#
# COMPACT_ATOMS: atom_id res chain seq x y z
N MET A 1 -11.94 -5.98 71.47
CA MET A 1 -11.07 -5.58 70.35
C MET A 1 -10.19 -6.78 69.98
N ALA A 2 -10.72 -7.68 69.17
CA ALA A 2 -10.04 -8.90 68.72
C ALA A 2 -10.77 -9.42 67.47
N ASP A 3 -10.71 -8.65 66.37
CA ASP A 3 -11.22 -9.08 65.05
C ASP A 3 -10.52 -8.35 63.89
N GLY A 4 -9.24 -8.01 64.09
CA GLY A 4 -8.42 -7.32 63.07
C GLY A 4 -7.54 -8.26 62.26
N GLY A 5 -7.17 -9.43 62.80
CA GLY A 5 -6.25 -10.37 62.16
C GLY A 5 -6.90 -11.23 61.08
N ALA A 6 -8.10 -11.77 61.32
CA ALA A 6 -8.81 -12.58 60.32
C ALA A 6 -9.25 -11.73 59.12
N THR A 7 -9.80 -10.54 59.39
CA THR A 7 -10.21 -9.58 58.36
C THR A 7 -9.04 -9.09 57.51
N SER A 8 -7.87 -8.85 58.09
CA SER A 8 -6.68 -8.45 57.31
C SER A 8 -6.16 -9.57 56.43
N PHE A 9 -6.18 -10.83 56.87
CA PHE A 9 -5.83 -11.98 56.03
C PHE A 9 -6.83 -12.19 54.89
N ILE A 10 -8.14 -12.02 55.13
CA ILE A 10 -9.16 -12.11 54.08
C ILE A 10 -8.96 -11.00 53.04
N MET A 11 -8.70 -9.76 53.48
CA MET A 11 -8.40 -8.64 52.59
C MET A 11 -7.09 -8.86 51.80
N LEU A 12 -6.08 -9.45 52.41
CA LEU A 12 -4.83 -9.80 51.74
C LEU A 12 -5.06 -10.86 50.66
N VAL A 13 -5.77 -11.95 50.97
CA VAL A 13 -6.03 -13.04 50.03
C VAL A 13 -6.89 -12.56 48.86
N THR A 14 -7.91 -11.76 49.13
CA THR A 14 -8.75 -11.18 48.07
C THR A 14 -7.97 -10.20 47.19
N ALA A 15 -7.12 -9.35 47.78
CA ALA A 15 -6.24 -8.46 47.01
C ALA A 15 -5.25 -9.24 46.14
N LEU A 16 -4.66 -10.33 46.64
CA LEU A 16 -3.76 -11.19 45.88
C LEU A 16 -4.47 -11.92 44.73
N LEU A 17 -5.70 -12.39 44.93
CA LEU A 17 -6.48 -13.04 43.89
C LEU A 17 -6.80 -12.04 42.77
N VAL A 18 -7.28 -10.85 43.12
CA VAL A 18 -7.56 -9.78 42.15
C VAL A 18 -6.28 -9.36 41.42
N ALA A 19 -5.17 -9.15 42.15
CA ALA A 19 -3.89 -8.80 41.53
C ALA A 19 -3.38 -9.89 40.58
N GLY A 20 -3.55 -11.18 40.94
CA GLY A 20 -3.19 -12.31 40.09
C GLY A 20 -3.99 -12.33 38.78
N SER A 21 -5.31 -12.20 38.87
CA SER A 21 -6.18 -12.15 37.68
C SER A 21 -5.85 -10.94 36.79
N VAL A 22 -5.72 -9.75 37.37
CA VAL A 22 -5.37 -8.52 36.61
C VAL A 22 -4.01 -8.66 35.93
N SER A 23 -3.02 -9.26 36.60
CA SER A 23 -1.69 -9.48 36.01
C SER A 23 -1.75 -10.37 34.78
N THR A 24 -2.54 -11.45 34.80
CA THR A 24 -2.69 -12.32 33.63
C THR A 24 -3.31 -11.60 32.43
N PHE A 25 -4.32 -10.76 32.65
CA PHE A 25 -4.93 -9.96 31.60
C PHE A 25 -3.95 -8.93 31.04
N LEU A 26 -3.23 -8.23 31.92
CA LEU A 26 -2.27 -7.20 31.51
C LEU A 26 -1.12 -7.81 30.69
N ILE A 27 -0.62 -8.99 31.05
CA ILE A 27 0.42 -9.70 30.26
C ILE A 27 -0.12 -10.08 28.87
N ALA A 28 -1.36 -10.56 28.77
CA ALA A 28 -1.97 -10.91 27.49
C ALA A 28 -2.08 -9.66 26.58
N GLU A 29 -2.61 -8.56 27.12
CA GLU A 29 -2.76 -7.30 26.38
C GLU A 29 -1.41 -6.75 25.89
N TRP A 30 -0.39 -6.74 26.75
CA TRP A 30 0.96 -6.34 26.34
C TRP A 30 1.53 -7.24 25.24
N GLY A 31 1.23 -8.53 25.28
CA GLY A 31 1.61 -9.48 24.24
C GLY A 31 0.97 -9.15 22.89
N ASP A 32 -0.29 -8.74 22.89
CA ASP A 32 -1.01 -8.37 21.67
C ASP A 32 -0.54 -7.01 21.12
N VAL A 33 -0.30 -6.03 22.00
CA VAL A 33 0.34 -4.75 21.63
C VAL A 33 1.72 -4.98 21.01
N ALA A 34 2.55 -5.83 21.61
CA ALA A 34 3.88 -6.14 21.08
C ALA A 34 3.82 -6.76 19.68
N ARG A 35 2.87 -7.68 19.44
CA ARG A 35 2.66 -8.27 18.11
C ARG A 35 2.16 -7.25 17.09
N SER A 36 1.23 -6.37 17.48
CA SER A 36 0.75 -5.30 16.60
C SER A 36 1.87 -4.34 16.22
N MET A 37 2.73 -3.95 17.17
CA MET A 37 3.90 -3.11 16.90
C MET A 37 4.91 -3.81 15.97
N GLU A 38 5.08 -5.12 16.10
CA GLU A 38 5.96 -5.88 15.20
C GLU A 38 5.41 -5.93 13.76
N MET A 39 4.10 -6.18 13.60
CA MET A 39 3.45 -6.14 12.29
C MET A 39 3.55 -4.75 11.65
N GLU A 40 3.31 -3.70 12.43
CA GLU A 40 3.41 -2.31 11.97
C GLU A 40 4.83 -1.97 11.49
N ARG A 41 5.87 -2.38 12.24
CA ARG A 41 7.26 -2.18 11.82
C ARG A 41 7.59 -2.90 10.52
N ARG A 42 7.03 -4.09 10.31
CA ARG A 42 7.20 -4.84 9.06
C ARG A 42 6.47 -4.16 7.91
N ALA A 43 5.26 -3.64 8.14
CA ALA A 43 4.52 -2.87 7.15
C ALA A 43 5.30 -1.64 6.70
N GLN A 44 5.77 -0.84 7.64
CA GLN A 44 6.60 0.33 7.35
C GLN A 44 7.89 -0.01 6.60
N ALA A 45 8.50 -1.16 6.89
CA ALA A 45 9.68 -1.60 6.16
C ALA A 45 9.35 -1.94 4.69
N ILE A 46 8.27 -2.68 4.43
CA ILE A 46 7.88 -3.03 3.07
C ILE A 46 7.34 -1.80 2.32
N ASP A 47 6.61 -0.90 2.98
CA ASP A 47 6.21 0.39 2.40
C ASP A 47 7.44 1.17 1.94
N ALA A 48 8.51 1.24 2.73
CA ALA A 48 9.75 1.91 2.34
C ALA A 48 10.51 1.20 1.20
N GLU A 49 10.28 -0.10 1.00
CA GLU A 49 10.84 -0.90 -0.10
C GLU A 49 9.96 -0.86 -1.36
N THR A 50 8.71 -0.40 -1.23
CA THR A 50 7.73 -0.28 -2.30
C THR A 50 7.82 1.13 -2.87
N ASP A 51 8.28 1.25 -4.11
CA ASP A 51 8.43 2.56 -4.74
C ASP A 51 8.27 2.41 -6.26
N VAL A 52 7.47 3.30 -6.86
CA VAL A 52 7.22 3.32 -8.30
C VAL A 52 7.48 4.70 -8.87
N SER A 53 8.12 4.71 -10.03
CA SER A 53 8.43 5.95 -10.76
C SER A 53 7.93 5.89 -12.19
N LEU A 54 7.63 7.05 -12.75
CA LEU A 54 7.30 7.16 -14.16
C LEU A 54 8.55 6.89 -15.00
N ALA A 55 8.48 5.89 -15.87
CA ALA A 55 9.53 5.60 -16.83
C ALA A 55 9.27 6.37 -18.14
N GLY A 56 10.22 7.22 -18.52
CA GLY A 56 10.17 7.99 -19.77
C GLY A 56 9.97 9.49 -19.56
N ASP A 57 9.51 10.17 -20.60
CA ASP A 57 9.29 11.62 -20.60
C ASP A 57 7.83 11.94 -20.27
N PRO A 58 7.52 12.55 -19.10
CA PRO A 58 6.16 12.99 -18.78
C PRO A 58 5.62 13.99 -19.79
N GLY A 59 6.50 14.73 -20.50
CA GLY A 59 6.11 15.67 -21.55
C GLY A 59 5.71 15.03 -22.87
N ASN A 60 5.78 13.71 -23.01
CA ASN A 60 5.53 12.98 -24.25
C ASN A 60 4.86 11.62 -24.00
N VAL A 61 3.68 11.64 -23.38
CA VAL A 61 2.87 10.45 -23.15
C VAL A 61 1.99 10.17 -24.36
N ARG A 62 2.04 8.93 -24.87
CA ARG A 62 1.35 8.57 -26.11
C ARG A 62 -0.16 8.49 -25.89
N TYR A 63 -0.92 9.18 -26.73
CA TYR A 63 -2.39 9.23 -26.68
C TYR A 63 -3.02 9.07 -28.06
N SER A 64 -3.85 8.06 -28.25
CA SER A 64 -4.73 7.97 -29.42
C SER A 64 -5.99 8.81 -29.20
N LEU A 65 -6.39 9.58 -30.20
CA LEU A 65 -7.67 10.31 -30.21
C LEU A 65 -8.91 9.40 -30.09
N THR A 66 -8.73 8.08 -30.15
CA THR A 66 -9.75 7.08 -29.83
C THR A 66 -9.86 6.76 -28.34
N GLY A 67 -9.18 7.51 -27.46
CA GLY A 67 -9.21 7.34 -26.01
C GLY A 67 -8.25 6.28 -25.48
N GLN A 68 -7.09 6.09 -26.11
CA GLN A 68 -6.07 5.14 -25.64
C GLN A 68 -4.85 5.90 -25.15
N MET A 69 -4.48 5.75 -23.89
CA MET A 69 -3.28 6.33 -23.30
C MET A 69 -2.28 5.23 -22.98
N GLN A 70 -0.99 5.50 -23.21
CA GLN A 70 0.07 4.57 -22.87
C GLN A 70 1.23 5.29 -22.20
N PHE A 71 1.62 4.77 -21.04
CA PHE A 71 2.79 5.22 -20.29
C PHE A 71 3.51 4.02 -19.67
N TYR A 72 4.68 4.26 -19.11
CA TYR A 72 5.52 3.21 -18.55
C TYR A 72 5.83 3.56 -17.10
N LEU A 73 5.83 2.55 -16.24
CA LEU A 73 6.20 2.67 -14.84
C LEU A 73 7.37 1.75 -14.56
N MET A 74 8.33 2.23 -13.79
CA MET A 74 9.47 1.46 -13.31
C MET A 74 9.30 1.19 -11.82
N ASN A 75 9.60 -0.03 -11.40
CA ASN A 75 9.79 -0.32 -9.99
C ASN A 75 11.13 0.28 -9.55
N SER A 76 11.10 1.42 -8.86
CA SER A 76 12.30 2.08 -8.31
C SER A 76 12.65 1.58 -6.92
N GLY A 77 11.76 0.81 -6.30
CA GLY A 77 11.98 0.15 -5.02
C GLY A 77 12.74 -1.17 -5.11
N THR A 78 12.69 -1.92 -4.01
CA THR A 78 13.30 -3.26 -3.90
C THR A 78 12.28 -4.38 -3.73
N ALA A 79 11.05 -4.05 -3.33
CA ALA A 79 9.95 -5.02 -3.24
C ALA A 79 9.44 -5.39 -4.64
N VAL A 80 9.02 -6.65 -4.82
CA VAL A 80 8.31 -7.06 -6.04
C VAL A 80 6.92 -6.46 -6.01
N LEU A 81 6.51 -5.79 -7.09
CA LEU A 81 5.21 -5.14 -7.21
C LEU A 81 4.19 -6.06 -7.87
N ASP A 82 2.92 -5.90 -7.50
CA ASP A 82 1.79 -6.69 -8.02
C ASP A 82 0.97 -5.84 -9.01
N GLU A 83 1.17 -6.07 -10.32
CA GLU A 83 0.46 -5.34 -11.37
C GLU A 83 -1.05 -5.59 -11.38
N GLY A 84 -1.52 -6.69 -10.78
CA GLY A 84 -2.94 -7.05 -10.70
C GLY A 84 -3.74 -6.21 -9.71
N THR A 85 -3.05 -5.50 -8.82
CA THR A 85 -3.66 -4.62 -7.81
C THR A 85 -3.46 -3.14 -8.08
N MET A 86 -2.83 -2.81 -9.21
CA MET A 86 -2.58 -1.44 -9.61
C MET A 86 -3.90 -0.68 -9.85
N LEU A 87 -3.95 0.53 -9.32
CA LEU A 87 -5.05 1.45 -9.48
C LEU A 87 -4.55 2.67 -10.26
N VAL A 88 -5.23 3.01 -11.36
CA VAL A 88 -4.92 4.21 -12.15
C VAL A 88 -6.09 5.18 -12.08
N LEU A 89 -5.79 6.45 -11.81
CA LEU A 89 -6.72 7.56 -11.91
C LEU A 89 -6.20 8.54 -12.95
N VAL A 90 -7.10 9.00 -13.81
CA VAL A 90 -6.84 10.01 -14.84
C VAL A 90 -7.71 11.22 -14.51
N ASP A 91 -7.10 12.38 -14.26
CA ASP A 91 -7.75 13.59 -13.76
C ASP A 91 -8.66 13.33 -12.53
N GLY A 92 -8.22 12.45 -11.64
CA GLY A 92 -8.95 12.05 -10.44
C GLY A 92 -10.09 11.05 -10.66
N VAL A 93 -10.31 10.58 -11.89
CA VAL A 93 -11.30 9.55 -12.22
C VAL A 93 -10.62 8.19 -12.33
N GLN A 94 -11.03 7.24 -11.49
CA GLN A 94 -10.52 5.87 -11.48
C GLN A 94 -10.85 5.10 -12.78
N GLN A 95 -9.89 4.35 -13.29
CA GLN A 95 -9.96 3.61 -14.55
C GLN A 95 -9.83 2.09 -14.34
N THR A 96 -10.77 1.43 -13.67
CA THR A 96 -10.57 0.02 -13.23
C THR A 96 -10.72 -1.02 -14.33
N SER A 97 -11.69 -0.86 -15.26
CA SER A 97 -11.93 -1.85 -16.33
C SER A 97 -11.18 -1.57 -17.62
N ASN A 98 -10.48 -0.44 -17.67
CA ASN A 98 -9.88 0.12 -18.86
C ASN A 98 -8.35 0.01 -18.84
N VAL A 99 -7.77 -0.57 -17.78
CA VAL A 99 -6.33 -0.66 -17.60
C VAL A 99 -5.84 -2.05 -17.94
N THR A 100 -4.85 -2.11 -18.83
CA THR A 100 -4.07 -3.31 -19.11
C THR A 100 -2.60 -3.05 -18.81
N THR A 101 -1.95 -4.03 -18.17
CA THR A 101 -0.55 -3.99 -17.80
C THR A 101 0.24 -5.08 -18.52
N THR A 102 1.49 -4.80 -18.84
CA THR A 102 2.41 -5.79 -19.40
C THR A 102 3.82 -5.49 -18.94
N VAL A 103 4.43 -6.41 -18.18
CA VAL A 103 5.83 -6.33 -17.78
C VAL A 103 6.70 -6.55 -19.02
N LEU A 104 7.55 -5.58 -19.36
CA LEU A 104 8.25 -5.57 -20.65
C LEU A 104 9.26 -6.70 -20.81
N ASN A 105 9.93 -7.10 -19.73
CA ASN A 105 10.90 -8.20 -19.71
C ASN A 105 10.22 -9.57 -19.47
N GLY A 106 8.92 -9.57 -19.17
CA GLY A 106 8.15 -10.74 -18.75
C GLY A 106 8.46 -11.17 -17.30
N GLY A 107 7.55 -11.94 -16.71
CA GLY A 107 7.65 -12.38 -15.31
C GLY A 107 7.19 -11.31 -14.32
N ASP A 108 7.70 -11.41 -13.09
CA ASP A 108 7.28 -10.57 -11.97
C ASP A 108 7.85 -9.15 -12.09
N TRP A 109 7.10 -8.14 -11.62
CA TRP A 109 7.51 -6.74 -11.64
C TRP A 109 8.54 -6.42 -10.53
N SER A 110 9.74 -6.96 -10.71
CA SER A 110 10.87 -6.83 -9.77
C SER A 110 11.58 -5.48 -9.85
N ALA A 111 12.48 -5.21 -8.91
CA ALA A 111 13.26 -3.98 -8.86
C ALA A 111 13.97 -3.67 -10.20
N GLY A 112 13.78 -2.44 -10.70
CA GLY A 112 14.32 -1.97 -11.98
C GLY A 112 13.54 -2.41 -13.22
N GLU A 113 12.56 -3.31 -13.08
CA GLU A 113 11.72 -3.73 -14.18
C GLU A 113 10.67 -2.67 -14.52
N VAL A 114 10.29 -2.65 -15.80
CA VAL A 114 9.35 -1.66 -16.34
C VAL A 114 8.07 -2.36 -16.79
N VAL A 115 6.94 -1.84 -16.33
CA VAL A 115 5.62 -2.24 -16.77
C VAL A 115 5.06 -1.19 -17.74
N GLN A 116 4.52 -1.67 -18.85
CA GLN A 116 3.71 -0.85 -19.74
C GLN A 116 2.28 -0.81 -19.21
N VAL A 117 1.75 0.38 -19.04
CA VAL A 117 0.36 0.62 -18.66
C VAL A 117 -0.37 1.21 -19.85
N GLN A 118 -1.49 0.60 -20.22
CA GLN A 118 -2.39 1.10 -21.24
C GLN A 118 -3.77 1.34 -20.62
N VAL A 119 -4.28 2.55 -20.81
CA VAL A 119 -5.60 2.97 -20.37
C VAL A 119 -6.48 3.19 -21.59
N ALA A 120 -7.63 2.54 -21.63
CA ALA A 120 -8.53 2.47 -22.76
C ALA A 120 -9.93 2.99 -22.40
N ASP A 121 -10.17 4.29 -22.54
CA ASP A 121 -11.47 4.91 -22.24
C ASP A 121 -11.92 5.82 -23.39
N ASN A 122 -13.00 5.42 -24.07
CA ASN A 122 -13.55 6.15 -25.21
C ASN A 122 -14.30 7.44 -24.82
N THR A 123 -14.48 7.70 -23.53
CA THR A 123 -15.05 8.95 -23.02
C THR A 123 -14.00 10.07 -22.94
N PHE A 124 -12.71 9.72 -23.04
CA PHE A 124 -11.64 10.71 -23.09
C PHE A 124 -11.76 11.60 -24.34
N THR A 125 -11.77 12.91 -24.11
CA THR A 125 -11.92 13.94 -25.14
C THR A 125 -10.68 14.83 -25.27
N TYR A 126 -9.52 14.33 -24.82
CA TYR A 126 -8.27 15.06 -24.86
C TYR A 126 -7.80 15.33 -26.29
N THR A 127 -7.10 16.45 -26.47
CA THR A 127 -6.45 16.82 -27.73
C THR A 127 -4.93 16.65 -27.62
N ASN A 128 -4.23 16.72 -28.77
CA ASN A 128 -2.77 16.80 -28.75
C ASN A 128 -2.30 17.95 -27.85
N ASN A 129 -1.23 17.71 -27.08
CA ASN A 129 -0.62 18.64 -26.14
C ASN A 129 -1.52 19.01 -24.94
N SER A 130 -2.50 18.17 -24.58
CA SER A 130 -3.26 18.33 -23.33
C SER A 130 -2.39 17.91 -22.14
N GLU A 131 -2.43 18.69 -21.07
CA GLU A 131 -1.80 18.37 -19.78
C GLU A 131 -2.87 17.79 -18.85
N ILE A 132 -2.57 16.63 -18.26
CA ILE A 132 -3.46 15.88 -17.38
C ILE A 132 -2.68 15.36 -16.17
N VAL A 133 -3.39 14.99 -15.11
CA VAL A 133 -2.76 14.33 -13.95
C VAL A 133 -3.08 12.85 -13.97
N VAL A 134 -2.04 12.03 -13.89
CA VAL A 134 -2.15 10.58 -13.72
C VAL A 134 -1.68 10.23 -12.32
N THR A 135 -2.59 9.68 -11.53
CA THR A 135 -2.28 9.11 -10.22
C THR A 135 -2.27 7.60 -10.35
N VAL A 136 -1.20 6.96 -9.92
CA VAL A 136 -1.10 5.50 -9.89
C VAL A 136 -0.83 5.07 -8.45
N VAL A 137 -1.65 4.16 -7.95
CA VAL A 137 -1.41 3.47 -6.68
C VAL A 137 -1.01 2.05 -7.00
N VAL A 138 0.14 1.63 -6.47
CA VAL A 138 0.65 0.27 -6.60
C VAL A 138 0.78 -0.37 -5.24
N SER A 139 0.88 -1.69 -5.23
CA SER A 139 1.19 -2.42 -4.01
C SER A 139 2.18 -3.54 -4.28
N SER A 140 2.96 -3.89 -3.26
CA SER A 140 3.88 -5.02 -3.35
C SER A 140 3.13 -6.35 -3.41
N GLU A 141 3.83 -7.43 -3.75
CA GLU A 141 3.35 -8.76 -3.41
C GLU A 141 3.25 -8.93 -1.88
N VAL A 142 2.43 -9.88 -1.42
CA VAL A 142 2.29 -10.14 0.02
C VAL A 142 3.51 -10.90 0.52
N VAL A 143 4.30 -10.28 1.39
CA VAL A 143 5.44 -10.92 2.05
C VAL A 143 5.19 -10.95 3.55
N ASN A 144 5.26 -12.14 4.17
CA ASN A 144 5.02 -12.32 5.60
C ASN A 144 3.68 -11.71 6.10
N ASN A 145 2.63 -11.85 5.28
CA ASN A 145 1.27 -11.38 5.59
C ASN A 145 1.10 -9.85 5.62
N VAL A 146 2.07 -9.13 5.05
CA VAL A 146 2.12 -7.68 4.96
C VAL A 146 2.34 -7.29 3.51
N ARG A 147 1.84 -6.12 3.12
CA ARG A 147 1.93 -5.57 1.77
C ARG A 147 2.27 -4.10 1.88
N GLY A 148 3.24 -3.65 1.08
CA GLY A 148 3.58 -2.23 0.97
C GLY A 148 2.73 -1.55 -0.09
N THR A 149 2.58 -0.25 0.02
CA THR A 149 1.87 0.58 -0.96
C THR A 149 2.66 1.83 -1.30
N ASP A 150 2.59 2.23 -2.57
CA ASP A 150 3.14 3.50 -3.02
C ASP A 150 2.17 4.20 -3.98
N THR A 151 2.23 5.53 -4.01
CA THR A 151 1.38 6.38 -4.85
C THR A 151 2.24 7.36 -5.63
N LEU A 152 2.16 7.26 -6.94
CA LEU A 152 2.77 8.19 -7.88
C LEU A 152 1.73 9.17 -8.40
N ASP A 153 1.98 10.46 -8.19
CA ASP A 153 1.25 11.56 -8.82
C ASP A 153 2.13 12.22 -9.88
N ALA A 154 1.75 12.09 -11.15
CA ALA A 154 2.51 12.64 -12.27
C ALA A 154 1.63 13.52 -13.16
N GLU A 155 2.08 14.75 -13.40
CA GLU A 155 1.55 15.59 -14.47
C GLU A 155 2.18 15.17 -15.80
N VAL A 156 1.33 14.82 -16.76
CA VAL A 156 1.79 14.32 -18.06
C VAL A 156 1.13 15.09 -19.20
N ARG A 157 1.89 15.24 -20.28
CA ARG A 157 1.42 15.87 -21.51
C ARG A 157 1.21 14.82 -22.59
N LEU A 158 -0.01 14.82 -23.12
CA LEU A 158 -0.45 13.87 -24.12
C LEU A 158 0.01 14.29 -25.52
N VAL A 159 0.54 13.33 -26.28
CA VAL A 159 1.00 13.50 -27.65
C VAL A 159 0.35 12.41 -28.52
N VAL A 160 -0.19 12.83 -29.67
CA VAL A 160 -0.90 11.97 -30.62
C VAL A 160 0.01 11.38 -31.68
#